data_AF-A0A9P8G6D2-F1
#
_entry.id   AF-A0A9P8G6D2-F1
#
_cell.length_a   1.000
_cell.length_b   1.000
_cell.length_c   1.000
_cell.angle_alpha   90.00
_cell.angle_beta   90.00
_cell.angle_gamma   90.00
#
_symmetry.space_group_name_H-M   'P 1'
#
loop_
_entity.id
_entity.type
_entity.pdbx_description
1 polymer ?
#
loop_
_entity_poly.entity_id
_entity_poly.type
_entity_poly.pdbx_seq_one_letter_code
_entity_poly.pdbx_strand_id
1 'polypeptide(L)'
;MASRFDLNVHRARQEDLSISCHYNLLTEIRLHERFPRSSDWKIAEPSLKWFLTIDGRVATAYEGLRITDLWVEQLSLINALSKHSIFSIIPNYLITRPCRIVATIMQVCAEVSLQKGRSPPAPITEEEFDAGTFARPYQLVVVPDDDMDPLIWMDAYTVAHDTGVKLSTPAINITYPGDEYQYLANADVVFASIDRIKKLVGTRAIGLSCVNRIIVDEPLYINKATWYSLGMLLRHPEMNPQAGIVFSGRAASLDEDVVKKIREFATHHLPYWHEHNDESRAEVQAEWDAYEADI
;
A
#
# COMPACT_ATOMS: atom_id res chain seq x y z
N MET A 1 -12.26 45.50 23.81
CA MET A 1 -10.98 45.54 23.07
C MET A 1 -10.44 44.12 23.03
N ALA A 2 -10.49 43.44 21.89
CA ALA A 2 -9.85 42.14 21.76
C ALA A 2 -8.32 42.33 21.86
N SER A 3 -7.65 41.48 22.63
CA SER A 3 -6.20 41.60 22.82
C SER A 3 -5.48 41.33 21.49
N ARG A 4 -4.31 41.94 21.27
CA ARG A 4 -3.47 41.65 20.09
C ARG A 4 -3.13 40.15 19.94
N PHE A 5 -3.24 39.38 21.01
CA PHE A 5 -2.99 37.94 21.02
C PHE A 5 -4.16 37.16 20.38
N ASP A 6 -5.41 37.53 20.68
CA ASP A 6 -6.61 36.89 20.12
C ASP A 6 -6.74 37.11 18.61
N LEU A 7 -6.33 38.29 18.13
CA LEU A 7 -6.29 38.62 16.71
C LEU A 7 -5.24 37.80 15.94
N ASN A 8 -4.10 37.48 16.56
CA ASN A 8 -3.05 36.67 15.93
C ASN A 8 -3.41 35.18 15.89
N VAL A 9 -4.08 34.65 16.91
CA VAL A 9 -4.54 33.24 16.94
C VAL A 9 -5.68 33.01 15.93
N HIS A 10 -6.61 33.96 15.79
CA HIS A 10 -7.65 33.87 14.77
C HIS A 10 -7.10 33.99 13.34
N ARG A 11 -6.09 34.83 13.13
CA ARG A 11 -5.44 34.99 11.83
C ARG A 11 -4.62 33.77 11.43
N ALA A 12 -3.88 33.16 12.37
CA ALA A 12 -3.16 31.91 12.15
C ALA A 12 -4.12 30.75 11.81
N ARG A 13 -5.25 30.61 12.51
CA ARG A 13 -6.28 29.61 12.18
C ARG A 13 -6.96 29.85 10.83
N GLN A 14 -7.18 31.11 10.44
CA GLN A 14 -7.71 31.44 9.11
C GLN A 14 -6.70 31.18 7.99
N GLU A 15 -5.41 31.47 8.21
CA GLU A 15 -4.34 31.18 7.27
C GLU A 15 -4.15 29.65 7.13
N ASP A 16 -4.16 28.89 8.23
CA ASP A 16 -4.13 27.41 8.21
C ASP A 16 -5.34 26.78 7.49
N LEU A 17 -6.55 27.30 7.72
CA LEU A 17 -7.76 26.84 7.01
C LEU A 17 -7.71 27.20 5.52
N SER A 18 -7.15 28.37 5.16
CA SER A 18 -7.05 28.80 3.76
C SER A 18 -5.98 28.02 3.00
N ILE A 19 -4.87 27.66 3.65
CA ILE A 19 -3.80 26.82 3.11
C ILE A 19 -4.33 25.38 3.00
N SER A 20 -4.98 24.85 4.04
CA SER A 20 -5.63 23.53 3.98
C SER A 20 -6.67 23.44 2.87
N CYS A 21 -7.53 24.44 2.68
CA CYS A 21 -8.48 24.48 1.56
C CYS A 21 -7.80 24.61 0.19
N HIS A 22 -6.72 25.40 0.04
CA HIS A 22 -5.99 25.49 -1.22
C HIS A 22 -5.23 24.20 -1.57
N TYR A 23 -4.63 23.55 -0.57
CA TYR A 23 -3.96 22.26 -0.73
C TYR A 23 -4.98 21.16 -1.07
N ASN A 24 -6.14 21.12 -0.42
CA ASN A 24 -7.20 20.16 -0.75
C ASN A 24 -7.73 20.35 -2.18
N LEU A 25 -7.97 21.61 -2.62
CA LEU A 25 -8.46 21.89 -3.96
C LEU A 25 -7.43 21.53 -5.06
N LEU A 26 -6.14 21.82 -4.84
CA LEU A 26 -5.07 21.46 -5.78
C LEU A 26 -4.82 19.95 -5.83
N THR A 27 -5.01 19.24 -4.71
CA THR A 27 -4.86 17.79 -4.64
C THR A 27 -6.01 17.10 -5.36
N GLU A 28 -7.26 17.52 -5.14
CA GLU A 28 -8.44 17.01 -5.87
C GLU A 28 -8.30 17.22 -7.39
N ILE A 29 -7.90 18.42 -7.83
CA ILE A 29 -7.72 18.72 -9.26
C ILE A 29 -6.68 17.82 -9.92
N ARG A 30 -5.59 17.46 -9.21
CA ARG A 30 -4.53 16.59 -9.72
C ARG A 30 -4.87 15.10 -9.65
N LEU A 31 -5.60 14.65 -8.63
CA LEU A 31 -6.11 13.28 -8.60
C LEU A 31 -6.98 13.02 -9.84
N HIS A 32 -7.79 13.99 -10.26
CA HIS A 32 -8.58 13.89 -11.49
C HIS A 32 -7.75 13.85 -12.79
N GLU A 33 -6.45 14.15 -12.77
CA GLU A 33 -5.55 13.90 -13.91
C GLU A 33 -5.18 12.42 -14.04
N ARG A 34 -5.45 11.60 -13.02
CA ARG A 34 -5.25 10.14 -13.03
C ARG A 34 -6.39 9.39 -13.67
N PHE A 35 -7.50 10.07 -13.96
CA PHE A 35 -8.72 9.52 -14.51
C PHE A 35 -9.07 10.20 -15.85
N PRO A 36 -9.79 9.51 -16.74
CA PRO A 36 -10.22 10.09 -18.01
C PRO A 36 -11.15 11.29 -17.79
N ARG A 37 -10.87 12.39 -18.51
CA ARG A 37 -11.79 13.52 -18.60
C ARG A 37 -12.78 13.24 -19.74
N SER A 38 -14.06 13.15 -19.39
CA SER A 38 -15.18 12.65 -20.21
C SER A 38 -15.09 12.92 -21.72
N SER A 39 -15.01 11.86 -22.54
CA SER A 39 -15.85 11.63 -23.73
C SER A 39 -15.34 10.51 -24.67
N ASP A 40 -14.09 10.05 -24.53
CA ASP A 40 -13.56 9.00 -25.41
C ASP A 40 -13.68 7.60 -24.78
N TRP A 41 -14.84 6.97 -25.01
CA TRP A 41 -15.13 5.58 -24.59
C TRP A 41 -14.18 4.55 -25.21
N LYS A 42 -13.37 4.91 -26.22
CA LYS A 42 -12.40 3.99 -26.82
C LYS A 42 -11.19 3.73 -25.92
N ILE A 43 -10.99 4.57 -24.90
CA ILE A 43 -9.85 4.50 -23.98
C ILE A 43 -10.27 4.47 -22.50
N ALA A 44 -11.57 4.55 -22.21
CA ALA A 44 -12.12 4.54 -20.86
C ALA A 44 -13.41 3.74 -20.76
N GLU A 45 -13.61 3.06 -19.63
CA GLU A 45 -14.84 2.33 -19.30
C GLU A 45 -15.53 2.94 -18.06
N PRO A 46 -16.87 2.97 -18.03
CA PRO A 46 -17.61 3.39 -16.85
C PRO A 46 -17.28 2.52 -15.62
N SER A 47 -16.96 3.16 -14.50
CA SER A 47 -16.59 2.47 -13.25
C SER A 47 -17.76 1.74 -12.58
N LEU A 48 -19.00 2.12 -12.92
CA LEU A 48 -20.23 1.60 -12.31
C LEU A 48 -20.29 0.07 -12.30
N LYS A 49 -19.91 -0.61 -13.39
CA LYS A 49 -19.94 -2.09 -13.44
C LYS A 49 -19.03 -2.71 -12.39
N TRP A 50 -17.87 -2.11 -12.14
CA TRP A 50 -16.94 -2.57 -11.11
C TRP A 50 -17.40 -2.15 -9.72
N PHE A 51 -17.94 -0.95 -9.54
CA PHE A 51 -18.50 -0.50 -8.25
C PHE A 51 -19.58 -1.44 -7.71
N LEU A 52 -20.39 -2.04 -8.59
CA LEU A 52 -21.39 -3.04 -8.20
C LEU A 52 -20.79 -4.36 -7.69
N THR A 53 -19.48 -4.57 -7.80
CA THR A 53 -18.78 -5.80 -7.37
C THR A 53 -18.01 -5.64 -6.06
N ILE A 54 -17.90 -4.42 -5.52
CA ILE A 54 -17.11 -4.10 -4.32
C ILE A 54 -18.02 -3.68 -3.15
N ASP A 55 -17.42 -3.49 -1.96
CA ASP A 55 -18.15 -2.98 -0.78
C ASP A 55 -18.80 -1.63 -1.09
N GLY A 56 -20.08 -1.49 -0.75
CA GLY A 56 -20.86 -0.29 -1.05
C GLY A 56 -20.30 0.99 -0.42
N ARG A 57 -19.60 0.90 0.71
CA ARG A 57 -18.92 2.06 1.32
C ARG A 57 -17.76 2.54 0.46
N VAL A 58 -16.97 1.60 -0.06
CA VAL A 58 -15.84 1.89 -0.96
C VAL A 58 -16.35 2.47 -2.28
N ALA A 59 -17.41 1.87 -2.85
CA ALA A 59 -18.05 2.41 -4.05
C ALA A 59 -18.55 3.86 -3.83
N THR A 60 -19.26 4.10 -2.73
CA THR A 60 -19.77 5.44 -2.38
C THR A 60 -18.63 6.45 -2.20
N ALA A 61 -17.51 6.04 -1.60
CA ALA A 61 -16.32 6.89 -1.46
C ALA A 61 -15.75 7.31 -2.83
N TYR A 62 -15.60 6.37 -3.76
CA TYR A 62 -15.11 6.69 -5.11
C TYR A 62 -16.10 7.52 -5.93
N GLU A 63 -17.40 7.30 -5.77
CA GLU A 63 -18.44 8.17 -6.33
C GLU A 63 -18.37 9.59 -5.75
N GLY A 64 -18.13 9.72 -4.43
CA GLY A 64 -17.90 10.99 -3.76
C GLY A 64 -16.69 11.76 -4.30
N LEU A 65 -15.62 11.04 -4.62
CA LEU A 65 -14.44 11.54 -5.35
C LEU A 65 -14.70 11.76 -6.85
N ARG A 66 -15.94 11.61 -7.33
CA ARG A 66 -16.35 11.79 -8.73
C ARG A 66 -15.55 10.94 -9.73
N ILE A 67 -15.13 9.74 -9.31
CA ILE A 67 -14.46 8.78 -10.20
C ILE A 67 -15.53 7.99 -10.96
N THR A 68 -15.97 8.55 -12.09
CA THR A 68 -17.07 7.97 -12.91
C THR A 68 -16.59 6.98 -13.97
N ASP A 69 -15.33 7.12 -14.38
CA ASP A 69 -14.74 6.39 -15.50
C ASP A 69 -13.29 6.03 -15.14
N LEU A 70 -12.84 4.87 -15.63
CA LEU A 70 -11.47 4.39 -15.46
C LEU A 70 -10.84 4.20 -16.84
N TRP A 71 -9.53 4.47 -16.96
CA TRP A 71 -8.79 4.06 -18.15
C TRP A 71 -8.89 2.53 -18.30
N VAL A 72 -8.98 2.02 -19.53
CA VAL A 72 -9.05 0.57 -19.80
C VAL A 72 -7.89 -0.17 -19.13
N GLU A 73 -6.71 0.44 -19.10
CA GLU A 73 -5.51 -0.09 -18.46
C GLU A 73 -5.63 -0.13 -16.93
N GLN A 74 -6.27 0.87 -16.31
CA GLN A 74 -6.55 0.86 -14.87
C GLN A 74 -7.52 -0.25 -14.51
N LEU A 75 -8.61 -0.38 -15.27
CA LEU A 75 -9.61 -1.41 -15.04
C LEU A 75 -9.04 -2.82 -15.28
N SER A 76 -8.19 -2.98 -16.29
CA SER A 76 -7.46 -4.21 -16.56
C SER A 76 -6.58 -4.61 -15.38
N LEU A 77 -5.81 -3.67 -14.82
CA LEU A 77 -4.99 -3.91 -13.63
C LEU A 77 -5.85 -4.25 -12.42
N ILE A 78 -6.91 -3.49 -12.15
CA ILE A 78 -7.85 -3.74 -11.04
C ILE A 78 -8.42 -5.16 -11.14
N ASN A 79 -8.86 -5.57 -12.33
CA ASN A 79 -9.39 -6.91 -12.58
C ASN A 79 -8.33 -8.01 -12.51
N ALA A 80 -7.08 -7.72 -12.86
CA ALA A 80 -5.98 -8.67 -12.71
C ALA A 80 -5.64 -8.85 -11.21
N LEU A 81 -5.63 -7.75 -10.45
CA LEU A 81 -5.43 -7.75 -9.01
C LEU A 81 -6.61 -8.38 -8.27
N SER A 82 -7.86 -8.29 -8.73
CA SER A 82 -8.99 -8.94 -8.02
C SER A 82 -8.94 -10.47 -8.06
N LYS A 83 -8.10 -11.06 -8.93
CA LYS A 83 -7.89 -12.51 -8.96
C LYS A 83 -7.04 -12.95 -7.77
N HIS A 84 -7.61 -13.81 -6.92
CA HIS A 84 -6.88 -14.44 -5.82
C HIS A 84 -5.95 -15.52 -6.35
N SER A 85 -4.67 -15.19 -6.45
CA SER A 85 -3.59 -16.13 -6.75
C SER A 85 -2.48 -15.96 -5.72
N ILE A 86 -1.91 -17.07 -5.25
CA ILE A 86 -0.76 -17.07 -4.33
C ILE A 86 0.46 -16.40 -4.99
N PHE A 87 0.59 -16.53 -6.32
CA PHE A 87 1.64 -15.90 -7.07
C PHE A 87 1.11 -15.41 -8.41
N SER A 88 1.39 -14.16 -8.77
CA SER A 88 1.13 -13.65 -10.12
C SER A 88 2.14 -12.59 -10.55
N ILE A 89 2.33 -12.50 -11.87
CA ILE A 89 3.05 -11.42 -12.54
C ILE A 89 2.05 -10.72 -13.45
N ILE A 90 1.86 -9.42 -13.24
CA ILE A 90 0.88 -8.60 -13.96
C ILE A 90 1.63 -7.60 -14.85
N PRO A 91 1.70 -7.84 -16.17
CA PRO A 91 2.22 -6.86 -17.11
C PRO A 91 1.18 -5.76 -17.35
N ASN A 92 1.59 -4.52 -17.11
CA ASN A 92 0.77 -3.35 -17.31
C ASN A 92 1.15 -2.65 -18.63
N TYR A 93 0.21 -2.62 -19.56
CA TYR A 93 0.38 -1.95 -20.85
C TYR A 93 -0.06 -0.50 -20.73
N LEU A 94 0.74 0.43 -21.26
CA LEU A 94 0.37 1.84 -21.50
C LEU A 94 -0.15 2.66 -20.30
N ILE A 95 -0.03 2.17 -19.07
CA ILE A 95 -0.38 2.89 -17.85
C ILE A 95 0.84 3.61 -17.24
N THR A 96 0.68 4.88 -16.90
CA THR A 96 1.70 5.63 -16.18
C THR A 96 1.78 5.16 -14.71
N ARG A 97 2.93 5.36 -14.07
CA ARG A 97 3.14 4.98 -12.66
C ARG A 97 2.08 5.59 -11.71
N PRO A 98 1.75 6.89 -11.77
CA PRO A 98 0.70 7.46 -10.91
C PRO A 98 -0.67 6.80 -11.10
N CYS A 99 -1.11 6.60 -12.35
CA CYS A 99 -2.39 5.95 -12.63
C CYS A 99 -2.43 4.49 -12.15
N ARG A 100 -1.28 3.79 -12.23
CA ARG A 100 -1.10 2.41 -11.78
C ARG A 100 -1.17 2.29 -10.26
N ILE A 101 -0.49 3.16 -9.53
CA ILE A 101 -0.54 3.19 -8.06
C ILE A 101 -1.95 3.49 -7.59
N VAL A 102 -2.62 4.51 -8.16
CA VAL A 102 -4.02 4.80 -7.85
C VAL A 102 -4.92 3.59 -8.09
N ALA A 103 -4.83 2.95 -9.25
CA ALA A 103 -5.60 1.73 -9.54
C ALA A 103 -5.30 0.58 -8.56
N THR A 104 -4.04 0.43 -8.15
CA THR A 104 -3.62 -0.57 -7.16
C THR A 104 -4.26 -0.29 -5.81
N ILE A 105 -4.17 0.96 -5.32
CA ILE A 105 -4.74 1.37 -4.03
C ILE A 105 -6.27 1.28 -4.06
N MET A 106 -6.90 1.64 -5.17
CA MET A 106 -8.34 1.49 -5.36
C MET A 106 -8.80 0.03 -5.16
N GLN A 107 -8.09 -0.92 -5.79
CA GLN A 107 -8.39 -2.35 -5.64
C GLN A 107 -8.03 -2.88 -4.25
N VAL A 108 -6.92 -2.44 -3.67
CA VAL A 108 -6.52 -2.85 -2.32
C VAL A 108 -7.56 -2.42 -1.29
N CYS A 109 -8.06 -1.19 -1.35
CA CYS A 109 -9.09 -0.71 -0.42
C CYS A 109 -10.42 -1.48 -0.61
N ALA A 110 -10.81 -1.78 -1.85
CA ALA A 110 -11.98 -2.61 -2.13
C ALA A 110 -11.87 -4.00 -1.51
N GLU A 111 -10.72 -4.66 -1.69
CA GLU A 111 -10.46 -6.00 -1.17
C GLU A 111 -10.38 -6.02 0.36
N VAL A 112 -9.61 -5.09 0.95
CA VAL A 112 -9.46 -5.01 2.40
C VAL A 112 -10.77 -4.68 3.10
N SER A 113 -11.61 -3.81 2.52
CA SER A 113 -12.95 -3.54 3.07
C SER A 113 -13.80 -4.81 3.18
N LEU A 114 -13.78 -5.65 2.13
CA LEU A 114 -14.48 -6.94 2.15
C LEU A 114 -13.88 -7.91 3.17
N GLN A 115 -12.55 -7.96 3.26
CA GLN A 115 -11.85 -8.82 4.22
C GLN A 115 -12.17 -8.43 5.67
N LYS A 116 -12.13 -7.14 6.01
CA LYS A 116 -12.51 -6.64 7.34
C LYS A 116 -13.96 -6.96 7.68
N GLY A 117 -14.86 -6.96 6.69
CA GLY A 117 -16.26 -7.35 6.89
C GLY A 117 -16.42 -8.85 7.23
N ARG A 118 -15.51 -9.71 6.76
CA ARG A 118 -15.55 -11.16 7.01
C ARG A 118 -14.77 -11.57 8.27
N SER A 119 -13.60 -10.98 8.45
CA SER A 119 -12.67 -11.25 9.55
C SER A 119 -12.11 -9.90 10.02
N PRO A 120 -12.79 -9.23 10.96
CA PRO A 120 -12.29 -7.97 11.52
C PRO A 120 -10.94 -8.20 12.20
N PRO A 121 -10.01 -7.23 12.12
CA PRO A 121 -8.71 -7.41 12.72
C PRO A 121 -8.89 -7.44 14.24
N ALA A 122 -8.17 -8.33 14.92
CA ALA A 122 -8.04 -8.22 16.36
C ALA A 122 -7.46 -6.84 16.67
N PRO A 123 -8.09 -6.03 17.54
CA PRO A 123 -7.52 -4.77 17.98
C PRO A 123 -6.10 -5.00 18.53
N ILE A 124 -5.22 -4.03 18.32
CA ILE A 124 -3.94 -3.99 19.04
C ILE A 124 -4.26 -3.79 20.52
N THR A 125 -3.79 -4.67 21.41
CA THR A 125 -3.99 -4.48 22.85
C THR A 125 -3.06 -3.40 23.40
N GLU A 126 -3.34 -2.90 24.61
CA GLU A 126 -2.46 -1.93 25.26
C GLU A 126 -1.06 -2.53 25.48
N GLU A 127 -0.96 -3.80 25.86
CA GLU A 127 0.33 -4.48 26.06
C GLU A 127 1.13 -4.58 24.76
N GLU A 128 0.47 -4.83 23.63
CA GLU A 128 1.11 -4.90 22.33
C GLU A 128 1.56 -3.52 21.84
N PHE A 129 0.74 -2.50 22.11
CA PHE A 129 1.11 -1.11 21.84
C PHE A 129 2.32 -0.68 22.67
N ASP A 130 2.34 -1.01 23.97
CA ASP A 130 3.47 -0.76 24.87
C ASP A 130 4.72 -1.56 24.49
N ALA A 131 4.54 -2.75 23.92
CA ALA A 131 5.62 -3.55 23.34
C ALA A 131 6.09 -3.03 21.96
N GLY A 132 5.45 -1.99 21.43
CA GLY A 132 5.85 -1.32 20.20
C GLY A 132 5.15 -1.81 18.93
N THR A 133 4.12 -2.65 19.03
CA THR A 133 3.31 -3.08 17.87
C THR A 133 2.15 -2.12 17.64
N PHE A 134 2.11 -1.52 16.45
CA PHE A 134 1.11 -0.49 16.11
C PHE A 134 0.08 -0.96 15.08
N ALA A 135 0.40 -1.98 14.27
CA ALA A 135 -0.49 -2.42 13.19
C ALA A 135 -0.41 -3.92 12.93
N ARG A 136 -1.48 -4.47 12.34
CA ARG A 136 -1.52 -5.79 11.70
C ARG A 136 -2.14 -5.65 10.31
N PRO A 137 -1.37 -5.19 9.32
CA PRO A 137 -1.92 -4.94 8.00
C PRO A 137 -2.41 -6.24 7.34
N TYR A 138 -3.48 -6.13 6.55
CA TYR A 138 -3.94 -7.18 5.67
C TYR A 138 -3.13 -7.25 4.38
N GLN A 139 -2.69 -6.09 3.88
CA GLN A 139 -1.94 -6.01 2.63
C GLN A 139 -0.74 -5.08 2.76
N LEU A 140 0.35 -5.48 2.10
CA LEU A 140 1.54 -4.68 1.92
C LEU A 140 1.64 -4.28 0.46
N VAL A 141 1.83 -3.00 0.17
CA VAL A 141 2.13 -2.50 -1.16
C VAL A 141 3.57 -1.98 -1.15
N VAL A 142 4.44 -2.68 -1.86
CA VAL A 142 5.87 -2.44 -1.92
C VAL A 142 6.19 -1.61 -3.14
N VAL A 143 6.93 -0.53 -2.93
CA VAL A 143 7.48 0.30 -4.01
C VAL A 143 9.01 0.17 -4.05
N PRO A 144 9.64 0.30 -5.23
CA PRO A 144 11.06 0.03 -5.36
C PRO A 144 11.98 1.11 -4.78
N ASP A 145 11.47 2.30 -4.53
CA ASP A 145 12.23 3.53 -4.24
C ASP A 145 11.46 4.44 -3.28
N ASP A 146 12.18 4.97 -2.27
CA ASP A 146 11.65 5.97 -1.33
C ASP A 146 11.47 7.35 -1.98
N ASP A 147 12.14 7.60 -3.12
CA ASP A 147 12.06 8.84 -3.91
C ASP A 147 10.82 8.91 -4.81
N MET A 148 9.76 8.20 -4.44
CA MET A 148 8.47 8.33 -5.10
C MET A 148 7.94 9.76 -4.91
N ASP A 149 7.48 10.39 -6.00
CA ASP A 149 6.88 11.72 -5.98
C ASP A 149 5.86 11.81 -4.82
N PRO A 150 6.05 12.73 -3.84
CA PRO A 150 5.15 12.94 -2.72
C PRO A 150 3.67 13.03 -3.12
N LEU A 151 3.38 13.53 -4.33
CA LEU A 151 2.04 13.63 -4.85
C LEU A 151 1.38 12.27 -5.13
N ILE A 152 2.15 11.25 -5.54
CA ILE A 152 1.61 9.89 -5.75
C ILE A 152 1.14 9.32 -4.42
N TRP A 153 1.88 9.59 -3.35
CA TRP A 153 1.49 9.18 -2.02
C TRP A 153 0.24 9.91 -1.52
N MET A 154 0.11 11.20 -1.81
CA MET A 154 -1.11 11.97 -1.51
C MET A 154 -2.32 11.48 -2.31
N ASP A 155 -2.14 11.16 -3.59
CA ASP A 155 -3.18 10.57 -4.44
C ASP A 155 -3.67 9.24 -3.82
N ALA A 156 -2.74 8.37 -3.39
CA ALA A 156 -3.05 7.11 -2.70
C ALA A 156 -3.84 7.33 -1.40
N TYR A 157 -3.40 8.28 -0.57
CA TYR A 157 -4.09 8.60 0.68
C TYR A 157 -5.50 9.15 0.45
N THR A 158 -5.65 10.05 -0.53
CA THR A 158 -6.95 10.64 -0.89
C THR A 158 -7.94 9.58 -1.35
N VAL A 159 -7.47 8.64 -2.18
CA VAL A 159 -8.29 7.51 -2.65
C VAL A 159 -8.71 6.60 -1.50
N ALA A 160 -7.86 6.41 -0.49
CA ALA A 160 -8.16 5.52 0.64
C ALA A 160 -9.05 6.17 1.71
N HIS A 161 -9.00 7.51 1.87
CA HIS A 161 -9.49 8.23 3.05
C HIS A 161 -10.91 7.85 3.48
N ASP A 162 -11.87 7.89 2.54
CA ASP A 162 -13.30 7.68 2.83
C ASP A 162 -13.76 6.23 2.67
N THR A 163 -12.84 5.30 2.36
CA THR A 163 -13.18 3.89 2.10
C THR A 163 -13.42 3.09 3.37
N GLY A 164 -13.07 3.62 4.55
CA GLY A 164 -13.04 2.87 5.80
C GLY A 164 -11.84 1.91 5.95
N VAL A 165 -10.90 1.96 4.99
CA VAL A 165 -9.61 1.28 5.03
C VAL A 165 -8.53 2.29 5.43
N LYS A 166 -7.77 1.95 6.47
CA LYS A 166 -6.65 2.76 6.96
C LYS A 166 -5.39 2.43 6.18
N LEU A 167 -5.05 3.29 5.23
CA LEU A 167 -3.78 3.26 4.51
C LEU A 167 -2.71 4.02 5.30
N SER A 168 -1.57 3.37 5.54
CA SER A 168 -0.37 4.01 6.06
C SER A 168 0.66 4.19 4.95
N THR A 169 1.12 5.43 4.80
CA THR A 169 2.18 5.85 3.87
C THR A 169 3.29 6.51 4.68
N PRO A 170 4.11 5.75 5.43
CA PRO A 170 5.09 6.31 6.37
C PRO A 170 6.16 7.20 5.70
N ALA A 171 6.15 7.33 4.37
CA ALA A 171 7.00 8.24 3.59
C ALA A 171 6.56 9.72 3.57
N ILE A 172 5.27 10.05 3.75
CA ILE A 172 4.79 11.43 3.46
C ILE A 172 5.00 12.43 4.60
N ASN A 173 5.10 12.01 5.86
CA ASN A 173 4.88 12.95 6.97
C ASN A 173 5.74 12.64 8.20
N ILE A 174 7.04 12.45 8.02
CA ILE A 174 7.98 12.41 9.15
C ILE A 174 8.49 13.84 9.38
N THR A 175 7.76 14.60 10.20
CA THR A 175 8.25 15.92 10.64
C THR A 175 9.30 15.74 11.74
N TYR A 176 9.12 14.73 12.60
CA TYR A 176 10.06 14.36 13.65
C TYR A 176 10.30 12.83 13.70
N PRO A 177 11.52 12.38 14.06
CA PRO A 177 11.77 10.97 14.35
C PRO A 177 10.80 10.46 15.43
N GLY A 178 10.02 9.42 15.11
CA GLY A 178 8.99 8.86 16.00
C GLY A 178 7.54 9.12 15.57
N ASP A 179 7.26 10.13 14.75
CA ASP A 179 5.91 10.38 14.21
C ASP A 179 5.47 9.27 13.25
N GLU A 180 6.42 8.52 12.70
CA GLU A 180 6.19 7.39 11.80
C GLU A 180 5.23 6.33 12.37
N TYR A 181 5.23 6.15 13.69
CA TYR A 181 4.40 5.15 14.36
C TYR A 181 2.94 5.60 14.57
N GLN A 182 2.68 6.90 14.64
CA GLN A 182 1.31 7.44 14.76
C GLN A 182 0.48 7.13 13.51
N TYR A 183 1.12 7.24 12.34
CA TYR A 183 0.48 6.92 11.06
C TYR A 183 0.35 5.41 10.79
N LEU A 184 0.94 4.57 11.63
CA LEU A 184 0.80 3.11 11.56
C LEU A 184 -0.34 2.58 12.44
N ALA A 185 -0.84 3.36 13.40
CA ALA A 185 -1.82 2.90 14.38
C ALA A 185 -3.07 2.27 13.72
N ASN A 186 -3.20 0.95 13.87
CA ASN A 186 -4.24 0.11 13.26
C ASN A 186 -4.32 0.25 11.72
N ALA A 187 -3.19 0.43 11.05
CA ALA A 187 -3.14 0.44 9.59
C ALA A 187 -3.60 -0.92 9.03
N ASP A 188 -4.54 -0.88 8.10
CA ASP A 188 -5.02 -2.07 7.38
C ASP A 188 -4.13 -2.37 6.17
N VAL A 189 -3.49 -1.34 5.61
CA VAL A 189 -2.61 -1.41 4.45
C VAL A 189 -1.36 -0.60 4.76
N VAL A 190 -0.18 -1.17 4.50
CA VAL A 190 1.09 -0.43 4.53
C VAL A 190 1.60 -0.29 3.11
N PHE A 191 1.75 0.95 2.67
CA PHE A 191 2.33 1.31 1.37
C PHE A 191 3.68 1.97 1.64
N ALA A 192 4.77 1.31 1.25
CA ALA A 192 6.13 1.70 1.62
C ALA A 192 7.18 0.99 0.76
N SER A 193 8.45 1.42 0.82
CA SER A 193 9.55 0.63 0.26
C SER A 193 9.80 -0.64 1.07
N ILE A 194 10.50 -1.62 0.49
CA ILE A 194 10.81 -2.86 1.22
C ILE A 194 11.75 -2.63 2.39
N ASP A 195 12.70 -1.71 2.27
CA ASP A 195 13.66 -1.45 3.34
C ASP A 195 12.96 -0.83 4.54
N ARG A 196 11.96 0.02 4.26
CA ARG A 196 11.07 0.56 5.27
C ARG A 196 10.20 -0.51 5.91
N ILE A 197 9.57 -1.38 5.12
CA ILE A 197 8.77 -2.49 5.64
C ILE A 197 9.63 -3.41 6.51
N LYS A 198 10.84 -3.74 6.06
CA LYS A 198 11.79 -4.56 6.81
C LYS A 198 12.13 -3.91 8.17
N LYS A 199 12.38 -2.61 8.20
CA LYS A 199 12.61 -1.86 9.45
C LYS A 199 11.39 -1.92 10.38
N LEU A 200 10.18 -1.74 9.84
CA LEU A 200 8.94 -1.80 10.63
C LEU A 200 8.70 -3.19 11.22
N VAL A 201 9.04 -4.25 10.50
CA VAL A 201 8.97 -5.62 11.00
C VAL A 201 10.04 -5.87 12.06
N GLY A 202 11.29 -5.50 11.82
CA GLY A 202 12.38 -5.70 12.79
C GLY A 202 12.20 -4.89 14.09
N THR A 203 11.56 -3.73 14.03
CA THR A 203 11.19 -2.95 15.24
C THR A 203 9.87 -3.42 15.86
N ARG A 204 9.26 -4.50 15.34
CA ARG A 204 7.96 -5.06 15.74
C ARG A 204 6.78 -4.08 15.65
N ALA A 205 6.96 -3.00 14.89
CA ALA A 205 5.96 -1.97 14.66
C ALA A 205 4.74 -2.47 13.89
N ILE A 206 4.92 -3.48 13.04
CA ILE A 206 3.83 -4.16 12.34
C ILE A 206 3.95 -5.68 12.50
N GLY A 207 2.82 -6.34 12.78
CA GLY A 207 2.72 -7.80 12.79
C GLY A 207 2.33 -8.35 11.41
N LEU A 208 2.90 -9.50 11.03
CA LEU A 208 2.73 -10.11 9.70
C LEU A 208 1.65 -11.20 9.63
N SER A 209 1.07 -11.58 10.77
CA SER A 209 0.12 -12.70 10.88
C SER A 209 -1.17 -12.49 10.07
N CYS A 210 -1.56 -11.25 9.84
CA CYS A 210 -2.78 -10.89 9.09
C CYS A 210 -2.51 -10.60 7.61
N VAL A 211 -1.25 -10.50 7.20
CA VAL A 211 -0.88 -10.13 5.82
C VAL A 211 -1.29 -11.26 4.89
N ASN A 212 -2.30 -11.05 4.05
CA ASN A 212 -2.72 -12.03 3.05
C ASN A 212 -2.19 -11.73 1.65
N ARG A 213 -1.67 -10.51 1.43
CA ARG A 213 -1.17 -10.12 0.12
C ARG A 213 -0.05 -9.10 0.19
N ILE A 214 0.95 -9.32 -0.65
CA ILE A 214 2.04 -8.38 -0.92
C ILE A 214 2.00 -8.03 -2.41
N ILE A 215 1.91 -6.76 -2.74
CA ILE A 215 1.92 -6.26 -4.12
C ILE A 215 3.21 -5.48 -4.32
N VAL A 216 4.05 -5.90 -5.25
CA VAL A 216 5.34 -5.29 -5.56
C VAL A 216 5.23 -4.51 -6.87
N ASP A 217 5.36 -3.18 -6.80
CA ASP A 217 5.38 -2.29 -7.96
C ASP A 217 6.76 -2.27 -8.62
N GLU A 218 6.78 -2.30 -9.97
CA GLU A 218 7.95 -2.15 -10.83
C GLU A 218 9.20 -2.93 -10.36
N PRO A 219 9.14 -4.29 -10.36
CA PRO A 219 10.22 -5.12 -9.87
C PRO A 219 11.55 -4.97 -10.63
N LEU A 220 11.55 -4.36 -11.81
CA LEU A 220 12.75 -4.02 -12.56
C LEU A 220 13.72 -3.13 -11.75
N TYR A 221 13.20 -2.24 -10.90
CA TYR A 221 14.01 -1.31 -10.12
C TYR A 221 14.51 -1.88 -8.80
N ILE A 222 14.14 -3.12 -8.47
CA ILE A 222 14.57 -3.79 -7.24
C ILE A 222 16.02 -4.25 -7.41
N ASN A 223 16.91 -3.67 -6.61
CA ASN A 223 18.31 -4.07 -6.58
C ASN A 223 18.51 -5.40 -5.79
N LYS A 224 19.72 -5.95 -5.80
CA LYS A 224 20.02 -7.23 -5.15
C LYS A 224 19.75 -7.23 -3.64
N ALA A 225 20.07 -6.15 -2.93
CA ALA A 225 19.83 -6.05 -1.48
C ALA A 225 18.33 -6.00 -1.18
N THR A 226 17.58 -5.25 -1.98
CA THR A 226 16.11 -5.12 -1.92
C THR A 226 15.42 -6.48 -2.17
N TRP A 227 15.91 -7.29 -3.12
CA TRP A 227 15.44 -8.67 -3.32
C TRP A 227 15.70 -9.57 -2.10
N TYR A 228 16.87 -9.45 -1.49
CA TYR A 228 17.21 -10.21 -0.28
C TYR A 228 16.30 -9.81 0.89
N SER A 229 16.07 -8.51 1.11
CA SER A 229 15.12 -7.99 2.11
C SER A 229 13.69 -8.53 1.89
N LEU A 230 13.22 -8.57 0.64
CA LEU A 230 11.91 -9.15 0.31
C LEU A 230 11.85 -10.64 0.61
N GLY A 231 12.93 -11.37 0.31
CA GLY A 231 13.07 -12.78 0.66
C GLY A 231 13.01 -13.00 2.17
N MET A 232 13.74 -12.20 2.96
CA MET A 232 13.68 -12.26 4.43
C MET A 232 12.27 -12.02 4.97
N LEU A 233 11.56 -11.04 4.40
CA LEU A 233 10.18 -10.72 4.78
C LEU A 233 9.23 -11.90 4.53
N LEU A 234 9.29 -12.51 3.35
CA LEU A 234 8.42 -13.62 2.99
C LEU A 234 8.63 -14.88 3.84
N ARG A 235 9.86 -15.09 4.31
CA ARG A 235 10.22 -16.22 5.17
C ARG A 235 9.98 -15.94 6.66
N HIS A 236 9.60 -14.72 7.04
CA HIS A 236 9.45 -14.34 8.44
C HIS A 236 8.51 -15.33 9.18
N PRO A 237 8.85 -15.82 10.38
CA PRO A 237 8.09 -16.88 11.04
C PRO A 237 6.63 -16.54 11.33
N GLU A 238 6.33 -15.26 11.56
CA GLU A 238 4.96 -14.75 11.75
C GLU A 238 4.20 -14.45 10.46
N MET A 239 4.83 -14.56 9.29
CA MET A 239 4.16 -14.34 8.01
C MET A 239 3.01 -15.32 7.86
N ASN A 240 1.84 -14.82 7.46
CA ASN A 240 0.72 -15.69 7.15
C ASN A 240 1.13 -16.72 6.07
N PRO A 241 0.97 -18.03 6.31
CA PRO A 241 1.39 -19.07 5.36
C PRO A 241 0.62 -19.04 4.04
N GLN A 242 -0.53 -18.35 4.00
CA GLN A 242 -1.35 -18.16 2.80
C GLN A 242 -1.11 -16.81 2.12
N ALA A 243 -0.14 -16.01 2.59
CA ALA A 243 0.18 -14.72 1.97
C ALA A 243 0.55 -14.91 0.50
N GLY A 244 -0.23 -14.29 -0.38
CA GLY A 244 0.07 -14.24 -1.80
C GLY A 244 1.01 -13.08 -2.14
N ILE A 245 1.84 -13.25 -3.17
CA ILE A 245 2.63 -12.15 -3.73
C ILE A 245 2.25 -11.87 -5.18
N VAL A 246 2.21 -10.59 -5.53
CA VAL A 246 1.96 -10.12 -6.89
C VAL A 246 3.07 -9.18 -7.30
N PHE A 247 3.65 -9.42 -8.47
CA PHE A 247 4.60 -8.51 -9.09
C PHE A 247 3.91 -7.78 -10.23
N SER A 248 3.77 -6.46 -10.10
CA SER A 248 3.06 -5.61 -11.06
C SER A 248 4.04 -4.58 -11.61
N GLY A 249 4.20 -4.50 -12.93
CA GLY A 249 5.16 -3.58 -13.54
C GLY A 249 4.77 -3.23 -14.97
N ARG A 250 5.43 -2.25 -15.58
CA ARG A 250 5.21 -1.98 -17.01
C ARG A 250 5.56 -3.22 -17.83
N ALA A 251 4.77 -3.54 -18.84
CA ALA A 251 5.02 -4.69 -19.70
C ALA A 251 6.42 -4.63 -20.34
N ALA A 252 6.86 -3.43 -20.76
CA ALA A 252 8.21 -3.21 -21.29
C ALA A 252 9.34 -3.39 -20.25
N SER A 253 9.00 -3.34 -18.95
CA SER A 253 9.93 -3.52 -17.83
C SER A 253 9.89 -4.95 -17.26
N LEU A 254 8.96 -5.80 -17.72
CA LEU A 254 8.84 -7.21 -17.38
C LEU A 254 9.28 -8.07 -18.56
N ASP A 255 10.53 -7.91 -18.97
CA ASP A 255 11.15 -8.76 -19.98
C ASP A 255 11.40 -10.19 -19.45
N GLU A 256 11.89 -11.08 -20.33
CA GLU A 256 12.13 -12.48 -19.99
C GLU A 256 13.10 -12.65 -18.82
N ASP A 257 14.11 -11.79 -18.71
CA ASP A 257 15.12 -11.85 -17.64
C ASP A 257 14.52 -11.45 -16.28
N VAL A 258 13.75 -10.36 -16.25
CA VAL A 258 13.03 -9.93 -15.04
C VAL A 258 12.01 -10.97 -14.62
N VAL A 259 11.22 -11.49 -15.56
CA VAL A 259 10.23 -12.55 -15.28
C VAL A 259 10.91 -13.82 -14.76
N LYS A 260 12.05 -14.21 -15.36
CA LYS A 260 12.83 -15.36 -14.89
C LYS A 260 13.33 -15.14 -13.45
N LYS A 261 13.91 -13.97 -13.15
CA LYS A 261 14.34 -13.61 -11.78
C LYS A 261 13.19 -13.67 -10.78
N ILE A 262 12.02 -13.12 -11.13
CA ILE A 262 10.83 -13.15 -10.27
C ILE A 262 10.39 -14.59 -10.02
N ARG A 263 10.37 -15.44 -11.06
CA ARG A 263 9.99 -16.85 -10.92
C ARG A 263 10.98 -17.63 -10.07
N GLU A 264 12.27 -17.44 -10.29
CA GLU A 264 13.32 -18.03 -9.45
C GLU A 264 13.15 -17.58 -8.00
N PHE A 265 13.01 -16.27 -7.76
CA PHE A 265 12.76 -15.72 -6.42
C PHE A 265 11.53 -16.35 -5.75
N ALA A 266 10.38 -16.35 -6.42
CA ALA A 266 9.14 -16.91 -5.91
C ALA A 266 9.29 -18.39 -5.58
N THR A 267 9.99 -19.14 -6.45
CA THR A 267 10.27 -20.57 -6.26
C THR A 267 11.04 -20.83 -4.98
N HIS A 268 11.90 -19.94 -4.49
CA HIS A 268 12.73 -20.17 -3.30
C HIS A 268 12.18 -19.57 -2.00
N HIS A 269 11.23 -18.63 -2.09
CA HIS A 269 10.89 -17.79 -0.94
C HIS A 269 9.41 -17.74 -0.59
N LEU A 270 8.50 -18.21 -1.44
CA LEU A 270 7.09 -18.18 -1.07
C LEU A 270 6.80 -19.19 0.04
N PRO A 271 6.27 -18.75 1.20
CA PRO A 271 6.03 -19.63 2.36
C PRO A 271 5.03 -20.76 2.07
N TYR A 272 4.18 -20.60 1.05
CA TYR A 272 3.28 -21.66 0.58
C TYR A 272 3.99 -22.79 -0.19
N TRP A 273 5.14 -22.52 -0.82
CA TRP A 273 5.86 -23.50 -1.63
C TRP A 273 6.96 -24.23 -0.88
N HIS A 274 7.44 -23.68 0.23
CA HIS A 274 8.34 -24.33 1.15
C HIS A 274 7.75 -24.24 2.55
N GLU A 275 7.21 -25.34 3.06
CA GLU A 275 6.97 -25.43 4.50
C GLU A 275 8.32 -25.25 5.18
N HIS A 276 8.48 -24.14 5.89
CA HIS A 276 9.62 -23.95 6.75
C HIS A 276 9.57 -25.02 7.84
N ASN A 277 10.42 -26.05 7.72
CA ASN A 277 10.68 -27.01 8.78
C ASN A 277 11.33 -26.30 9.98
N ASP A 278 11.34 -26.94 11.15
CA ASP A 278 11.84 -26.33 12.39
C ASP A 278 13.27 -25.77 12.26
N GLU A 279 14.14 -26.43 11.49
CA GLU A 279 15.51 -26.00 11.21
C GLU A 279 15.56 -24.71 10.38
N SER A 280 14.84 -24.65 9.26
CA SER A 280 14.78 -23.44 8.42
C SER A 280 14.07 -22.28 9.11
N ARG A 281 13.11 -22.55 10.00
CA ARG A 281 12.50 -21.52 10.86
C ARG A 281 13.51 -20.95 11.84
N ALA A 282 14.34 -21.79 12.45
CA ALA A 282 15.38 -21.36 13.37
C ALA A 282 16.47 -20.52 12.66
N GLU A 283 16.87 -20.91 11.44
CA GLU A 283 17.80 -20.12 10.62
C GLU A 283 17.24 -18.75 10.26
N VAL A 284 15.98 -18.69 9.84
CA VAL A 284 15.32 -17.41 9.50
C VAL A 284 15.10 -16.56 10.75
N GLN A 285 14.74 -17.16 11.89
CA GLN A 285 14.63 -16.44 13.16
C GLN A 285 15.99 -15.83 13.55
N ALA A 286 17.08 -16.59 13.45
CA ALA A 286 18.42 -16.08 13.73
C ALA A 286 18.84 -14.95 12.76
N GLU A 287 18.43 -15.03 11.50
CA GLU A 287 18.64 -13.98 10.49
C GLU A 287 17.91 -12.67 10.90
N TRP A 288 16.71 -12.79 11.45
CA TRP A 288 15.94 -11.65 11.97
C TRP A 288 16.49 -11.14 13.31
N ASP A 289 16.82 -12.02 14.26
CA ASP A 289 17.42 -11.64 15.55
C ASP A 289 18.72 -10.85 15.36
N ALA A 290 19.55 -11.27 14.39
CA ALA A 290 20.78 -10.55 14.04
C ALA A 290 20.47 -9.16 13.47
N TYR A 291 19.43 -9.04 12.64
CA TYR A 291 18.98 -7.75 12.11
C TYR A 291 18.39 -6.86 13.22
N GLU A 292 17.58 -7.40 14.13
CA GLU A 292 17.01 -6.69 15.27
C GLU A 292 18.11 -6.13 16.20
N ALA A 293 19.24 -6.84 16.34
CA ALA A 293 20.37 -6.38 17.15
C ALA A 293 21.14 -5.19 16.56
N ASP A 294 21.00 -4.95 15.24
CA ASP A 294 21.76 -3.94 14.49
C ASP A 294 20.98 -2.61 14.29
N ILE A 295 19.70 -2.55 14.65
CA ILE A 295 18.80 -1.39 14.44
C ILE A 295 18.43 -0.67 15.74
#